data_AF-A0A067PFM0-F1
#
_entry.id   AF-A0A067PFM0-F1
#
_cell.length_a   1.000
_cell.length_b   1.000
_cell.length_c   1.000
_cell.angle_alpha   90.00
_cell.angle_beta   90.00
_cell.angle_gamma   90.00
#
_symmetry.space_group_name_H-M   'P 1'
#
loop_
_entity.id
_entity.type
_entity.pdbx_description
1 polymer ?
#
loop_
_entity_poly.entity_id
_entity_poly.type
_entity_poly.pdbx_seq_one_letter_code
_entity_poly.pdbx_strand_id
1 'polypeptide(L)' 'LPSELLDVIIDFVDDSPDILSLVLTCRSFANRLIPSVLEYREITTSIHCEALWRHLVENAFLARNIR' A
#
# COMPACT_ATOMS: atom_id res chain seq x y z
N LEU A 1 -14.09 10.41 -7.44
CA LEU A 1 -13.85 10.88 -6.07
C LEU A 1 -12.57 11.70 -6.06
N PRO A 2 -12.46 12.80 -5.30
CA PRO A 2 -11.16 13.40 -5.00
C PRO A 2 -10.20 12.34 -4.48
N SER A 3 -8.96 12.50 -4.88
CA SER A 3 -7.95 11.45 -4.74
C SER A 3 -7.52 11.29 -3.28
N GLU A 4 -7.56 12.40 -2.55
CA GLU A 4 -7.24 12.55 -1.15
C GLU A 4 -8.28 11.86 -0.26
N LEU A 5 -9.57 11.94 -0.64
CA LEU A 5 -10.64 11.24 0.07
C LEU A 5 -10.55 9.72 -0.10
N LEU A 6 -10.12 9.27 -1.29
CA LEU A 6 -9.95 7.85 -1.53
C LEU A 6 -8.84 7.29 -0.66
N ASP A 7 -7.71 8.00 -0.56
CA ASP A 7 -6.58 7.59 0.27
C ASP A 7 -6.98 7.48 1.75
N VAL A 8 -7.80 8.42 2.25
CA VAL A 8 -8.34 8.35 3.62
C VAL A 8 -9.23 7.13 3.82
N ILE A 9 -10.10 6.79 2.85
CA ILE A 9 -10.95 5.60 2.94
C ILE A 9 -10.09 4.32 2.95
N ILE A 10 -9.08 4.26 2.09
CA ILE A 10 -8.14 3.14 1.99
C ILE A 10 -7.36 2.95 3.30
N ASP A 11 -6.98 4.03 3.99
CA ASP A 11 -6.27 3.95 5.27
C ASP A 11 -7.04 3.14 6.34
N PHE A 12 -8.38 3.10 6.27
CA PHE A 12 -9.26 2.34 7.18
C PHE A 12 -9.47 0.87 6.77
N VAL A 13 -8.95 0.45 5.62
CA VAL A 13 -9.04 -0.95 5.17
C VAL A 13 -7.72 -1.63 5.50
N ASP A 14 -7.70 -2.40 6.58
CA ASP A 14 -6.47 -3.05 7.05
C ASP A 14 -6.15 -4.32 6.26
N ASP A 15 -7.17 -5.10 5.93
CA ASP A 15 -7.03 -6.42 5.30
C ASP A 15 -6.58 -6.34 3.83
N SER A 16 -5.46 -6.99 3.50
CA SER A 16 -4.93 -7.11 2.13
C SER A 16 -5.94 -7.70 1.11
N PRO A 17 -6.74 -8.74 1.45
CA PRO A 17 -7.78 -9.25 0.56
C PRO A 17 -8.85 -8.23 0.16
N ASP A 18 -9.19 -7.29 1.06
CA ASP A 18 -10.18 -6.25 0.79
C ASP A 18 -9.60 -5.17 -0.14
N ILE A 19 -8.33 -4.79 0.06
CA ILE A 19 -7.60 -3.92 -0.86
C ILE A 19 -7.51 -4.56 -2.26
N LEU A 20 -7.22 -5.86 -2.33
CA LEU A 20 -7.21 -6.59 -3.60
C LEU A 20 -8.59 -6.58 -4.27
N SER A 21 -9.65 -6.77 -3.49
CA SER A 21 -11.02 -6.68 -4.02
C SER A 21 -11.29 -5.29 -4.62
N LEU A 22 -10.85 -4.22 -3.97
CA LEU A 22 -10.94 -2.85 -4.49
C LEU A 22 -10.15 -2.66 -5.78
N VAL A 23 -8.89 -3.12 -5.82
CA VAL A 23 -8.03 -3.11 -7.02
C VAL A 23 -8.76 -3.71 -8.22
N LEU A 24 -9.44 -4.84 -8.03
CA LEU A 24 -10.08 -5.61 -9.09
C LEU A 24 -11.39 -4.98 -9.60
N THR A 25 -11.98 -4.04 -8.87
CA THR A 25 -13.25 -3.40 -9.30
C THR A 25 -13.08 -2.52 -10.54
N CYS A 26 -11.99 -1.75 -10.65
CA CYS A 26 -11.78 -0.84 -11.77
C CYS A 26 -10.31 -0.47 -11.99
N ARG A 27 -9.98 -0.09 -13.23
CA ARG A 27 -8.63 0.37 -13.62
C ARG A 27 -8.15 1.58 -12.82
N SER A 28 -9.05 2.47 -12.41
CA SER A 28 -8.67 3.65 -11.62
C SER A 28 -8.15 3.28 -10.23
N PHE A 29 -8.72 2.25 -9.61
CA PHE A 29 -8.25 1.75 -8.32
C PHE A 29 -6.98 0.93 -8.50
N ALA A 30 -6.91 0.06 -9.51
CA ALA A 30 -5.69 -0.67 -9.82
C ALA A 30 -4.48 0.26 -10.01
N ASN A 31 -4.62 1.33 -10.78
CA ASN A 31 -3.55 2.29 -11.04
C ASN A 31 -3.12 3.12 -9.80
N ARG A 32 -3.95 3.18 -8.75
CA ARG A 32 -3.66 3.99 -7.56
C ARG A 32 -3.21 3.14 -6.36
N LEU A 33 -3.73 1.93 -6.24
CA LEU A 33 -3.44 1.02 -5.13
C LEU A 33 -2.21 0.15 -5.40
N ILE A 34 -1.84 -0.08 -6.67
CA ILE A 34 -0.65 -0.83 -7.05
C ILE A 34 0.40 0.13 -7.61
N PRO A 35 1.68 0.01 -7.21
CA PRO A 35 2.21 -0.91 -6.20
C PRO A 35 2.07 -0.37 -4.76
N SER A 36 1.72 0.90 -4.59
CA SER A 36 1.95 1.67 -3.38
C SER A 36 1.22 1.22 -2.11
N VAL A 37 0.03 0.64 -2.24
CA VAL A 37 -0.79 0.20 -1.09
C VAL A 37 -0.78 -1.31 -0.97
N LEU A 38 -1.12 -2.03 -2.05
CA LEU A 38 -1.28 -3.48 -2.00
C LEU A 38 0.03 -4.21 -1.69
N GLU A 39 1.14 -3.84 -2.34
CA GLU A 39 2.44 -4.51 -2.14
C GLU A 39 3.11 -4.13 -0.82
N TYR A 40 2.75 -2.97 -0.28
CA TYR A 40 3.30 -2.46 0.99
C TYR A 40 2.41 -2.79 2.18
N ARG A 41 1.28 -3.49 2.00
CA ARG A 41 0.36 -3.81 3.11
C ARG A 41 0.97 -4.85 4.04
N GLU A 42 1.60 -5.86 3.46
CA GLU A 42 2.33 -6.89 4.17
C GLU A 42 3.65 -7.16 3.43
N ILE A 43 4.79 -6.98 4.11
CA ILE A 43 6.11 -7.20 3.52
C ILE A 43 6.79 -8.34 4.27
N THR A 44 6.90 -9.50 3.61
CA THR A 44 7.68 -10.62 4.13
C THR A 44 9.11 -10.55 3.59
N THR A 45 10.08 -10.30 4.48
CA THR A 45 11.50 -10.27 4.11
C THR A 45 12.39 -10.75 5.26
N SER A 46 13.67 -10.96 4.97
CA SER A 46 14.68 -11.15 6.01
C SER A 46 14.95 -9.84 6.74
N ILE A 47 15.14 -9.90 8.06
CA ILE A 47 15.52 -8.74 8.88
C ILE A 47 16.85 -8.12 8.43
N HIS A 48 17.72 -8.91 7.78
CA HIS A 48 19.01 -8.46 7.27
C HIS A 48 18.92 -7.75 5.91
N CYS A 49 17.72 -7.55 5.36
CA CYS A 49 17.54 -6.82 4.10
C CYS A 49 17.66 -5.30 4.33
N GLU A 50 18.89 -4.82 4.57
CA GLU A 50 19.16 -3.40 4.81
C GLU A 50 18.69 -2.48 3.68
N ALA A 51 18.72 -2.97 2.45
CA ALA A 51 18.23 -2.24 1.29
C ALA A 51 16.73 -1.91 1.40
N LEU A 52 15.91 -2.85 1.90
CA LEU A 52 14.49 -2.60 2.12
C LEU A 52 14.28 -1.57 3.23
N TRP A 53 14.97 -1.71 4.36
CA TRP A 53 14.82 -0.78 5.48
C TRP A 53 15.22 0.65 5.07
N ARG A 54 16.31 0.78 4.32
CA ARG A 54 16.75 2.06 3.76
C ARG A 54 15.71 2.64 2.80
N HIS A 55 15.17 1.83 1.90
CA HIS A 55 14.10 2.22 0.98
C HIS A 55 12.85 2.71 1.71
N LEU A 56 12.44 2.05 2.80
CA LEU A 56 11.29 2.46 3.62
C LEU A 56 11.53 3.78 4.36
N VAL A 57 12.76 4.02 4.84
CA VAL A 57 13.14 5.29 5.46
C VAL A 57 13.10 6.43 4.45
N GLU A 58 13.64 6.21 3.24
CA GLU A 58 13.63 7.19 2.16
C GLU A 58 12.21 7.47 1.62
N ASN A 59 11.32 6.47 1.68
CA ASN A 59 9.96 6.52 1.17
C ASN A 59 8.93 6.34 2.29
N ALA A 60 8.92 7.25 3.27
CA ALA A 60 8.01 7.19 4.42
C ALA A 60 6.51 7.09 4.02
N PHE A 61 6.13 7.63 2.86
CA PHE A 61 4.76 7.54 2.34
C PHE A 61 4.36 6.13 1.85
N LEU A 62 5.32 5.25 1.58
CA LEU A 62 5.07 3.82 1.30
C LEU A 62 5.07 3.05 2.61
N ALA A 63 5.98 3.40 3.53
CA ALA A 63 6.06 2.76 4.84
C ALA A 63 4.77 2.93 5.67
N ARG A 64 4.03 4.04 5.52
CA ARG A 64 2.72 4.23 6.18
C ARG A 64 1.66 3.20 5.76
N ASN A 65 1.85 2.52 4.63
CA ASN A 65 0.91 1.55 4.11
C ASN A 65 1.14 0.15 4.70
N ILE A 66 2.22 -0.07 5.46
CA ILE A 66 2.46 -1.31 6.19
C ILE A 66 1.47 -1.41 7.36
N ARG A 67 0.92 -2.62 7.60
CA ARG A 67 0.09 -2.96 8.75
C ARG A 67 0.64 -4.17 9.49
#